data_AF-A0A9F5ITI7-F1
#
_entry.id   AF-A0A9F5ITI7-F1
#
_cell.length_a   1.000
_cell.length_b   1.000
_cell.length_c   1.000
_cell.angle_alpha   90.00
_cell.angle_beta   90.00
_cell.angle_gamma   90.00
#
_symmetry.space_group_name_H-M   'P 1'
#
loop_
_entity.id
_entity.type
_entity.pdbx_description
1 polymer ?
#
loop_
_entity_poly.entity_id
_entity_poly.type
_entity_poly.pdbx_seq_one_letter_code
_entity_poly.pdbx_strand_id
1 'polypeptide(L)'
;MDGQDWSRPSFQVFSPGVKMVSVGVGTGSGWVRKSSPGSGTYIETDEAVLRRRQKQIDYGKNTIGYQHFVQQVPKLARQSGIHPCTPNKYKKYSRRSWDMQIKLWRRALHGWDPLGHEREELQA
;
A
#
# COMPACT_ATOMS: atom_id res chain seq x y z
N MET A 1 -6.62 -59.03 -24.99
CA MET A 1 -6.54 -57.63 -25.47
C MET A 1 -6.75 -56.79 -24.23
N ASP A 2 -5.68 -56.68 -23.44
CA ASP A 2 -5.78 -56.29 -22.04
C ASP A 2 -5.11 -54.94 -21.85
N GLY A 3 -5.90 -54.05 -21.24
CA GLY A 3 -5.65 -52.62 -21.11
C GLY A 3 -4.42 -52.28 -20.29
N GLN A 4 -3.84 -51.13 -20.65
CA GLN A 4 -2.58 -50.59 -20.17
C GLN A 4 -2.62 -50.28 -18.66
N ASP A 5 -1.63 -50.81 -17.95
CA ASP A 5 -1.28 -50.51 -16.57
C ASP A 5 -0.67 -49.09 -16.47
N TRP A 6 -1.36 -48.17 -15.79
CA TRP A 6 -0.79 -46.87 -15.42
C TRP A 6 -0.02 -47.02 -14.09
N SER A 7 1.25 -47.37 -14.21
CA SER A 7 2.21 -47.31 -13.11
C SER A 7 2.30 -45.88 -12.56
N ARG A 8 1.79 -45.69 -11.33
CA ARG A 8 1.94 -44.49 -10.50
C ARG A 8 3.41 -44.28 -10.12
N PRO A 9 3.98 -43.07 -10.27
CA PRO A 9 5.25 -42.75 -9.63
C PRO A 9 5.05 -42.57 -8.12
N SER A 10 5.93 -43.21 -7.35
CA SER A 10 6.05 -43.10 -5.90
C SER A 10 6.23 -41.63 -5.46
N PHE A 11 5.32 -41.12 -4.63
CA PHE A 11 5.50 -39.84 -3.95
C PHE A 11 6.54 -40.00 -2.84
N GLN A 12 7.75 -39.51 -3.09
CA GLN A 12 8.73 -39.28 -2.03
C GLN A 12 8.27 -38.10 -1.17
N VAL A 13 8.04 -38.36 0.11
CA VAL A 13 7.84 -37.34 1.15
C VAL A 13 9.16 -36.61 1.36
N PHE A 14 9.22 -35.32 1.04
CA PHE A 14 10.31 -34.43 1.47
C PHE A 14 9.78 -33.36 2.42
N SER A 15 10.40 -33.27 3.59
CA SER A 15 10.38 -32.13 4.51
C SER A 15 11.62 -32.20 5.39
N PRO A 16 12.15 -31.08 5.93
CA PRO A 16 12.22 -29.71 5.43
C PRO A 16 13.69 -29.26 5.28
N GLY A 17 13.98 -28.23 4.49
CA GLY A 17 15.36 -27.72 4.40
C GLY A 17 15.59 -26.69 3.32
N VAL A 18 14.78 -25.63 3.27
CA VAL A 18 15.14 -24.46 2.46
C VAL A 18 16.29 -23.74 3.17
N LYS A 19 17.51 -24.15 2.84
CA LYS A 19 18.72 -23.34 3.05
C LYS A 19 18.58 -22.10 2.18
N MET A 20 18.41 -20.95 2.82
CA MET A 20 18.52 -19.65 2.17
C MET A 20 19.93 -19.56 1.56
N VAL A 21 20.03 -19.61 0.24
CA VAL A 21 21.28 -19.38 -0.47
C VAL A 21 21.52 -17.88 -0.54
N SER A 22 22.46 -17.42 0.29
CA SER A 22 23.03 -16.08 0.24
C SER A 22 23.95 -15.95 -0.97
N VAL A 23 23.58 -15.14 -1.95
CA VAL A 23 24.53 -14.58 -2.90
C VAL A 23 25.15 -13.33 -2.28
N GLY A 24 26.33 -13.49 -1.69
CA GLY A 24 27.12 -12.42 -1.10
C GLY A 24 27.83 -11.60 -2.16
N VAL A 25 27.70 -10.28 -2.10
CA VAL A 25 28.58 -9.31 -2.76
C VAL A 25 29.28 -8.49 -1.67
N GLY A 26 30.61 -8.60 -1.64
CA GLY A 26 31.57 -7.57 -1.23
C GLY A 26 31.42 -6.97 0.17
N THR A 27 32.27 -7.41 1.08
CA THR A 27 32.67 -6.65 2.27
C THR A 27 33.19 -5.25 1.89
N GLY A 28 32.45 -4.23 2.29
CA GLY A 28 32.93 -2.85 2.40
C GLY A 28 32.65 -2.36 3.82
N SER A 29 33.72 -2.01 4.52
CA SER A 29 33.79 -1.65 5.93
C SER A 29 32.72 -0.64 6.38
N GLY A 30 32.10 -0.89 7.54
CA GLY A 30 31.49 0.16 8.35
C GLY A 30 30.08 0.58 7.96
N TRP A 31 29.07 -0.28 8.17
CA TRP A 31 27.72 0.21 8.47
C TRP A 31 27.71 0.80 9.88
N VAL A 32 28.41 1.93 10.07
CA VAL A 32 28.05 2.88 11.10
C VAL A 32 26.62 3.28 10.75
N ARG A 33 25.65 2.68 11.46
CA ARG A 33 24.33 3.28 11.64
C ARG A 33 24.63 4.63 12.29
N LYS A 34 24.85 5.63 11.46
CA LYS A 34 24.72 7.03 11.80
C LYS A 34 23.27 7.18 12.22
N SER A 35 23.03 6.95 13.51
CA SER A 35 21.91 7.53 14.22
C SER A 35 22.12 9.03 14.05
N SER A 36 21.58 9.60 12.97
CA SER A 36 21.69 11.03 12.74
C SER A 36 21.10 11.74 13.96
N PRO A 37 21.86 12.58 14.66
CA PRO A 37 21.31 13.39 15.74
C PRO A 37 20.43 14.43 15.05
N GLY A 38 19.12 14.24 15.18
CA GLY A 38 18.15 15.01 14.40
C GLY A 38 16.72 14.75 14.84
N SER A 39 16.48 14.86 16.14
CA SER A 39 15.24 15.50 16.59
C SER A 39 15.18 16.86 15.87
N GLY A 40 14.28 16.99 14.90
CA GLY A 40 14.25 18.20 14.08
C GLY A 40 13.36 18.05 12.85
N THR A 41 12.04 18.10 13.09
CA THR A 41 10.93 18.16 12.13
C THR A 41 10.31 16.81 11.76
N TYR A 42 9.11 16.59 12.31
CA TYR A 42 8.15 15.54 11.94
C TYR A 42 7.51 15.76 10.54
N ILE A 43 8.04 16.72 9.80
CA ILE A 43 7.47 17.28 8.59
C ILE A 43 8.29 16.83 7.39
N GLU A 44 7.60 16.38 6.35
CA GLU A 44 8.15 16.09 5.04
C GLU A 44 8.36 17.41 4.30
N THR A 45 9.60 17.68 3.93
CA THR A 45 10.00 18.92 3.22
C THR A 45 10.42 18.65 1.78
N ASP A 46 10.65 17.39 1.40
CA ASP A 46 11.02 17.04 0.02
C ASP A 46 9.86 17.29 -0.95
N GLU A 47 10.05 18.27 -1.83
CA GLU A 47 9.06 18.67 -2.82
C GLU A 47 8.68 17.56 -3.81
N ALA A 48 9.64 16.72 -4.22
CA ALA A 48 9.36 15.62 -5.13
C ALA A 48 8.44 14.59 -4.47
N VAL A 49 8.68 14.31 -3.18
CA VAL A 49 7.80 13.47 -2.37
C VAL A 49 6.44 14.12 -2.22
N LEU A 50 6.36 15.40 -1.84
CA LEU A 50 5.10 16.11 -1.66
C LEU A 50 4.27 16.17 -2.95
N ARG A 51 4.89 16.41 -4.11
CA ARG A 51 4.21 16.39 -5.43
C ARG A 51 3.64 15.02 -5.74
N ARG A 52 4.42 13.95 -5.55
CA ARG A 52 3.94 12.57 -5.75
C ARG A 52 2.77 12.24 -4.83
N ARG A 53 2.88 12.59 -3.54
CA ARG A 53 1.84 12.37 -2.53
C ARG A 53 0.56 13.14 -2.88
N GLN A 54 0.70 14.40 -3.30
CA GLN A 54 -0.42 15.23 -3.75
C GLN A 54 -1.13 14.59 -4.94
N LYS A 55 -0.41 14.15 -5.97
CA LYS A 55 -0.99 13.48 -7.14
C LYS A 55 -1.82 12.25 -6.75
N GLN A 56 -1.36 11.45 -5.78
CA GLN A 56 -2.11 10.30 -5.28
C GLN A 56 -3.36 10.70 -4.47
N ILE A 57 -3.32 11.83 -3.76
CA ILE A 57 -4.50 12.41 -3.12
C ILE A 57 -5.48 12.88 -4.19
N ASP A 58 -5.01 13.55 -5.24
CA ASP A 58 -5.85 14.10 -6.29
C ASP A 58 -6.62 12.99 -7.02
N TYR A 59 -5.99 11.86 -7.29
CA TYR A 59 -6.67 10.67 -7.83
C TYR A 59 -7.84 10.21 -6.95
N GLY A 60 -7.66 10.17 -5.63
CA GLY A 60 -8.77 9.81 -4.74
C GLY A 60 -9.84 10.90 -4.62
N LYS A 61 -9.48 12.17 -4.77
CA LYS A 61 -10.45 13.28 -4.69
C LYS A 61 -11.25 13.48 -5.97
N ASN A 62 -10.74 12.99 -7.09
CA ASN A 62 -11.42 13.06 -8.39
C ASN A 62 -12.47 11.96 -8.59
N THR A 63 -12.74 11.13 -7.57
CA THR A 63 -13.78 10.10 -7.65
C THR A 63 -15.15 10.67 -7.31
N ILE A 64 -16.21 10.08 -7.87
CA ILE A 64 -17.61 10.42 -7.57
C ILE A 64 -17.89 10.20 -6.07
N GLY A 65 -17.39 9.11 -5.49
CA GLY A 65 -17.55 8.80 -4.07
C GLY A 65 -16.95 9.86 -3.15
N TYR A 66 -15.83 10.50 -3.52
CA TYR A 66 -15.31 11.63 -2.75
C TYR A 66 -16.26 12.84 -2.79
N GLN A 67 -16.83 13.14 -3.96
CA GLN A 67 -17.77 14.26 -4.11
C GLN A 67 -19.02 14.03 -3.24
N HIS A 68 -19.62 12.85 -3.32
CA HIS A 68 -20.76 12.46 -2.48
C HIS A 68 -20.41 12.46 -0.99
N PHE A 69 -19.25 11.93 -0.61
CA PHE A 69 -18.79 11.94 0.78
C PHE A 69 -18.71 13.37 1.35
N VAL A 70 -18.16 14.32 0.60
CA VAL A 70 -18.03 15.71 1.06
C VAL A 70 -19.38 16.41 1.15
N GLN A 71 -20.32 16.09 0.26
CA GLN A 71 -21.69 16.62 0.28
C GLN A 71 -22.52 16.07 1.45
N GLN A 72 -22.43 14.76 1.71
CA GLN A 72 -23.21 14.09 2.76
C GLN A 72 -22.63 14.30 4.16
N VAL A 73 -21.30 14.40 4.29
CA VAL A 73 -20.60 14.49 5.57
C VAL A 73 -19.79 15.79 5.66
N PRO A 74 -20.38 16.86 6.23
CA PRO A 74 -19.70 18.11 6.51
C PRO A 74 -18.46 17.90 7.38
N LYS A 75 -17.43 18.73 7.20
CA LYS A 75 -16.13 18.56 7.89
C LYS A 75 -16.24 18.43 9.41
N LEU A 76 -17.13 19.20 10.03
CA LEU A 76 -17.33 19.21 11.49
C LEU A 76 -18.01 17.93 12.01
N ALA A 77 -18.78 17.23 11.16
CA ALA A 77 -19.47 16.00 11.51
C ALA A 77 -18.61 14.73 11.27
N ARG A 78 -17.39 14.88 10.74
CA ARG A 78 -16.52 13.74 10.43
C ARG A 78 -15.92 13.14 11.70
N GLN A 79 -16.36 11.94 12.02
CA GLN A 79 -15.82 11.09 13.08
C GLN A 79 -14.63 10.24 12.62
N SER A 80 -13.56 10.25 13.43
CA SER A 80 -12.39 9.38 13.24
C SER A 80 -12.76 7.91 13.43
N GLY A 81 -12.32 7.04 12.52
CA GLY A 81 -12.55 5.60 12.59
C GLY A 81 -13.75 5.13 11.76
N ILE A 82 -14.70 6.03 11.45
CA ILE A 82 -15.85 5.73 10.58
C ILE A 82 -15.65 6.35 9.20
N HIS A 83 -15.25 7.63 9.15
CA HIS A 83 -15.14 8.34 7.88
C HIS A 83 -13.72 8.28 7.28
N PRO A 84 -13.60 8.26 5.93
CA PRO A 84 -12.32 8.29 5.25
C PRO A 84 -11.58 9.60 5.52
N CYS A 85 -10.38 9.50 6.08
CA CYS A 85 -9.50 10.63 6.32
C CYS A 85 -8.42 10.70 5.24
N THR A 86 -8.29 11.86 4.59
CA THR A 86 -7.21 12.08 3.62
C THR A 86 -5.85 12.03 4.32
N PRO A 87 -4.91 11.18 3.85
CA PRO A 87 -3.57 11.10 4.44
C PRO A 87 -2.83 12.44 4.39
N ASN A 88 -2.13 12.80 5.47
CA ASN A 88 -1.40 14.06 5.55
C ASN A 88 -0.07 13.97 4.78
N LYS A 89 0.01 14.62 3.61
CA LYS A 89 1.23 14.61 2.77
C LYS A 89 2.46 15.24 3.44
N TYR A 90 2.28 16.15 4.41
CA TYR A 90 3.37 16.85 5.08
C TYR A 90 3.94 16.08 6.26
N LYS A 91 3.36 14.96 6.67
CA LYS A 91 3.90 14.15 7.76
C LYS A 91 4.94 13.18 7.22
N LYS A 92 6.03 12.96 7.95
CA LYS A 92 6.99 11.90 7.56
C LYS A 92 6.36 10.52 7.73
N TYR A 93 6.39 9.76 6.65
CA TYR A 93 5.97 8.36 6.60
C TYR A 93 7.02 7.54 5.84
N SER A 94 7.17 6.26 6.21
CA SER A 94 7.85 5.33 5.32
C SER A 94 7.05 5.18 4.01
N ARG A 95 7.74 4.85 2.92
CA ARG A 95 7.08 4.67 1.61
C ARG A 95 5.90 3.68 1.68
N ARG A 96 6.11 2.53 2.35
CA ARG A 96 5.07 1.50 2.50
C ARG A 96 3.89 1.95 3.37
N SER A 97 4.16 2.71 4.44
CA SER A 97 3.10 3.25 5.31
C SER A 97 2.22 4.25 4.54
N TRP A 98 2.84 5.10 3.73
CA TRP A 98 2.11 6.04 2.88
C TRP A 98 1.22 5.33 1.86
N ASP A 99 1.78 4.39 1.10
CA ASP A 99 1.05 3.66 0.06
C ASP A 99 -0.15 2.88 0.65
N MET A 100 0.02 2.30 1.85
CA MET A 100 -1.06 1.60 2.56
C MET A 100 -2.19 2.55 3.00
N GLN A 101 -1.85 3.73 3.54
CA GLN A 101 -2.84 4.73 3.92
C GLN A 101 -3.66 5.21 2.72
N ILE A 102 -2.99 5.45 1.59
CA ILE A 102 -3.65 5.83 0.33
C ILE A 102 -4.58 4.73 -0.16
N LYS A 103 -4.14 3.46 -0.13
CA LYS A 103 -4.97 2.30 -0.52
C LYS A 103 -6.22 2.19 0.35
N LEU A 104 -6.08 2.28 1.67
CA LEU A 104 -7.21 2.19 2.60
C LEU A 104 -8.17 3.36 2.44
N TRP A 105 -7.63 4.58 2.29
CA TRP A 105 -8.42 5.78 2.10
C TRP A 105 -9.28 5.70 0.83
N ARG A 106 -8.69 5.34 -0.32
CA ARG A 106 -9.47 5.19 -1.56
C ARG A 106 -10.51 4.08 -1.46
N ARG A 107 -10.17 2.94 -0.87
CA ARG A 107 -11.14 1.85 -0.64
C ARG A 107 -12.34 2.29 0.19
N ALA A 108 -12.10 3.10 1.22
CA ALA A 108 -13.18 3.64 2.04
C ALA A 108 -14.09 4.60 1.26
N LEU A 109 -13.56 5.38 0.31
CA LEU A 109 -14.36 6.31 -0.51
C LEU A 109 -15.39 5.60 -1.39
N HIS A 110 -15.13 4.36 -1.83
CA HIS A 110 -16.11 3.59 -2.60
C HIS A 110 -17.40 3.29 -1.83
N GLY A 111 -17.41 3.42 -0.50
CA GLY A 111 -18.64 3.32 0.29
C GLY A 111 -19.69 4.41 -0.03
N TRP A 112 -19.29 5.45 -0.77
CA TRP A 112 -20.16 6.54 -1.22
C TRP A 112 -20.38 6.56 -2.75
N ASP A 113 -19.88 5.56 -3.47
CA ASP A 113 -20.14 5.43 -4.91
C ASP A 113 -21.56 4.87 -5.15
N PRO A 114 -22.30 5.38 -6.14
CA PRO A 114 -23.57 4.79 -6.53
C PRO A 114 -23.32 3.37 -7.10
N LEU A 115 -24.21 2.43 -6.76
CA LEU A 115 -24.14 1.04 -7.22
C LEU A 115 -24.06 0.99 -8.76
N GLY A 116 -22.92 0.56 -9.30
CA GLY A 116 -22.67 0.50 -10.74
C GLY A 116 -21.33 1.07 -11.19
N HIS A 117 -20.62 1.85 -10.35
CA HIS A 117 -19.28 2.36 -10.65
C HIS A 117 -18.15 1.48 -10.09
N GLU A 118 -18.40 0.16 -9.98
CA GLU A 118 -17.39 -0.81 -9.56
C GLU A 118 -16.88 -1.57 -10.79
N ARG A 119 -15.98 -1.01 -11.63
CA ARG A 119 -15.07 -1.85 -12.45
C ARG A 119 -13.99 -1.23 -13.33
N GLU A 120 -13.77 0.08 -13.43
CA GLU A 120 -12.75 0.59 -14.37
C GLU A 120 -11.33 0.83 -13.79
N GLU A 121 -11.11 0.73 -12.47
CA GLU A 121 -9.81 1.13 -11.85
C GLU A 121 -8.82 -0.01 -11.55
N LEU A 122 -8.95 -1.20 -12.15
CA LEU A 122 -8.00 -2.31 -11.95
C LEU A 122 -7.04 -2.59 -13.12
N GLN A 123 -6.94 -1.70 -14.12
CA GLN A 123 -5.96 -1.83 -15.21
C GLN A 123 -5.37 -0.48 -15.63
N ALA A 124 -4.46 0.07 -14.82
CA ALA A 124 -3.48 1.08 -15.26
C ALA A 124 -2.22 1.04 -14.38
#